data_AF-A0A2E4BIM3-F1
#
_entry.id   AF-A0A2E4BIM3-F1
#
_cell.length_a   1.000
_cell.length_b   1.000
_cell.length_c   1.000
_cell.angle_alpha   90.00
_cell.angle_beta   90.00
_cell.angle_gamma   90.00
#
_symmetry.space_group_name_H-M   'P 1'
#
loop_
_entity.id
_entity.type
_entity.pdbx_description
1 polymer ?
#
loop_
_entity_poly.entity_id
_entity_poly.type
_entity_poly.pdbx_seq_one_letter_code
_entity_poly.pdbx_strand_id
1 'polypeptide(L)'
;MRVAVGLVVCMMLAVIPTAAAQYDPTQTPMWPGEPVDSHVHMPWAALTMEVNDWADENSDIVDLVSAGKSELGRDLWVVRLSDWSMETKPNGSSKEIVYIDGGHHGNEYLGTALAWLSAKWYINGWNDGNEEAISVLQNNELHVLIMLNPDGNDIDTRWNINQVDLNRNYDHYWNTCPTTQPGSSAFSEAETAANAAYIDAHVTDADLYVTMHTGVWIILYP
;
A
#
# COMPACT_ATOMS: atom_id res chain seq x y z
N MET A 1 35.59 -59.08 7.49
CA MET A 1 34.34 -58.59 6.89
C MET A 1 33.54 -57.89 7.96
N ARG A 2 33.23 -56.61 7.74
CA ARG A 2 32.47 -55.74 8.66
C ARG A 2 30.98 -56.04 8.48
N VAL A 3 30.21 -56.14 9.56
CA VAL A 3 28.74 -55.93 9.50
C VAL A 3 28.35 -55.08 10.69
N ALA A 4 27.61 -54.03 10.37
CA ALA A 4 27.41 -52.81 11.13
C ALA A 4 26.25 -52.89 12.12
N VAL A 5 26.36 -52.02 13.13
CA VAL A 5 25.35 -51.62 14.11
C VAL A 5 24.13 -51.01 13.40
N GLY A 6 22.93 -51.39 13.84
CA GLY A 6 21.68 -50.72 13.46
C GLY A 6 20.87 -50.39 14.71
N LEU A 7 21.06 -49.17 15.23
CA LEU A 7 20.25 -48.59 16.30
C LEU A 7 18.93 -48.11 15.66
N VAL A 8 17.79 -48.68 16.04
CA VAL A 8 16.48 -48.20 15.60
C VAL A 8 16.12 -46.97 16.42
N VAL A 9 16.28 -45.79 15.83
CA VAL A 9 15.77 -44.53 16.36
C VAL A 9 14.37 -44.32 15.79
N CYS A 10 13.34 -44.52 16.61
CA CYS A 10 12.00 -44.06 16.29
C CYS A 10 11.95 -42.54 16.41
N MET A 11 12.08 -41.82 15.29
CA MET A 11 11.69 -40.41 15.22
C MET A 11 10.15 -40.32 15.29
N MET A 12 9.61 -39.98 16.45
CA MET A 12 8.28 -39.39 16.52
C MET A 12 8.40 -37.95 16.04
N LEU A 13 7.96 -37.70 14.80
CA LEU A 13 7.65 -36.35 14.34
C LEU A 13 6.47 -35.84 15.17
N ALA A 14 6.75 -34.99 16.15
CA ALA A 14 5.73 -34.19 16.79
C ALA A 14 5.16 -33.25 15.73
N VAL A 15 3.96 -33.56 15.25
CA VAL A 15 3.15 -32.62 14.48
C VAL A 15 2.74 -31.52 15.45
N ILE A 16 3.49 -30.41 15.45
CA ILE A 16 3.04 -29.18 16.09
C ILE A 16 1.90 -28.67 15.22
N PRO A 17 0.65 -28.61 15.71
CA PRO A 17 -0.38 -27.92 14.96
C PRO A 17 0.05 -26.46 14.87
N THR A 18 0.17 -25.93 13.67
CA THR A 18 0.16 -24.49 13.45
C THR A 18 -1.15 -23.98 14.04
N ALA A 19 -1.10 -23.43 15.25
CA ALA A 19 -2.19 -22.65 15.78
C ALA A 19 -2.29 -21.41 14.88
N ALA A 20 -3.12 -21.48 13.85
CA ALA A 20 -3.68 -20.27 13.27
C ALA A 20 -4.39 -19.57 14.43
N ALA A 21 -3.94 -18.38 14.80
CA ALA A 21 -4.64 -17.57 15.79
C ALA A 21 -6.09 -17.43 15.30
N GLN A 22 -7.02 -18.11 15.96
CA GLN A 22 -8.43 -17.89 15.69
C GLN A 22 -8.75 -16.47 16.14
N TYR A 23 -9.37 -15.71 15.24
CA TYR A 23 -9.95 -14.43 15.55
C TYR A 23 -10.87 -14.55 16.77
N ASP A 24 -10.47 -13.93 17.88
CA ASP A 24 -11.28 -13.81 19.10
C ASP A 24 -11.92 -12.42 19.12
N PRO A 25 -13.23 -12.31 18.84
CA PRO A 25 -13.95 -11.03 18.83
C PRO A 25 -14.04 -10.39 20.22
N THR A 26 -13.66 -11.10 21.29
CA THR A 26 -13.70 -10.58 22.67
C THR A 26 -12.36 -10.00 23.14
N GLN A 27 -11.26 -10.29 22.45
CA GLN A 27 -9.91 -9.79 22.80
C GLN A 27 -9.33 -8.80 21.80
N THR A 28 -9.95 -8.65 20.63
CA THR A 28 -9.58 -7.60 19.69
C THR A 28 -10.27 -6.30 20.13
N PRO A 29 -9.56 -5.19 20.37
CA PRO A 29 -10.21 -3.91 20.58
C PRO A 29 -11.18 -3.71 19.40
N MET A 30 -12.47 -3.53 19.70
CA MET A 30 -13.42 -3.15 18.65
C MET A 30 -12.83 -1.91 17.97
N TRP A 31 -12.81 -1.93 16.64
CA TRP A 31 -12.56 -0.74 15.83
C TRP A 31 -13.30 0.44 16.48
N PRO A 32 -12.67 1.62 16.66
CA PRO A 32 -13.08 2.67 17.62
C PRO A 32 -14.42 3.38 17.32
N GLY A 33 -15.38 2.68 16.70
CA GLY A 33 -16.51 3.22 15.98
C GLY A 33 -16.19 3.29 14.49
N GLU A 34 -17.21 3.32 13.65
CA GLU A 34 -17.06 3.75 12.26
C GLU A 34 -16.40 5.15 12.26
N PRO A 35 -15.28 5.35 11.55
CA PRO A 35 -14.77 6.68 11.28
C PRO A 35 -15.92 7.52 10.74
N VAL A 36 -16.02 8.78 11.17
CA VAL A 36 -17.03 9.71 10.63
C VAL A 36 -16.93 9.81 9.09
N ASP A 37 -15.76 9.43 8.55
CA ASP A 37 -15.38 9.43 7.13
C ASP A 37 -15.47 8.04 6.43
N SER A 38 -15.96 6.98 7.09
CA SER A 38 -15.84 5.59 6.57
C SER A 38 -16.68 5.29 5.32
N HIS A 39 -17.47 6.25 4.87
CA HIS A 39 -18.35 6.15 3.70
C HIS A 39 -18.08 7.25 2.67
N VAL A 40 -16.97 7.99 2.79
CA VAL A 40 -16.64 9.02 1.81
C VAL A 40 -16.07 8.37 0.58
N HIS A 41 -16.92 8.28 -0.44
CA HIS A 41 -16.42 8.28 -1.80
C HIS A 41 -15.62 9.57 -2.01
N MET A 42 -14.30 9.43 -2.08
CA MET A 42 -13.41 10.55 -2.36
C MET A 42 -13.22 10.63 -3.88
N PRO A 43 -13.77 11.64 -4.56
CA PRO A 43 -13.48 11.86 -5.97
C PRO A 43 -12.04 12.37 -6.13
N TRP A 44 -11.41 12.11 -7.27
CA TRP A 44 -10.03 12.54 -7.54
C TRP A 44 -9.84 14.05 -7.36
N ALA A 45 -10.85 14.86 -7.71
CA ALA A 45 -10.78 16.30 -7.53
C ALA A 45 -10.70 16.73 -6.06
N ALA A 46 -11.44 16.07 -5.16
CA ALA A 46 -11.37 16.35 -3.72
C ALA A 46 -10.05 15.88 -3.13
N LEU A 47 -9.61 14.67 -3.52
CA LEU A 47 -8.28 14.16 -3.14
C LEU A 47 -7.18 15.15 -3.53
N THR A 48 -7.21 15.64 -4.77
CA THR A 48 -6.21 16.57 -5.31
C THR A 48 -6.13 17.84 -4.48
N MET A 49 -7.26 18.43 -4.11
CA MET A 49 -7.27 19.62 -3.26
C MET A 49 -6.62 19.31 -1.90
N GLU A 50 -7.06 18.24 -1.24
CA GLU A 50 -6.61 17.91 0.12
C GLU A 50 -5.12 17.58 0.19
N VAL A 51 -4.57 16.81 -0.77
CA VAL A 51 -3.14 16.48 -0.75
C VAL A 51 -2.25 17.69 -1.06
N ASN A 52 -2.73 18.65 -1.85
CA ASN A 52 -2.02 19.91 -2.07
C ASN A 52 -2.03 20.76 -0.79
N ASP A 53 -3.18 20.85 -0.11
CA ASP A 53 -3.27 21.53 1.19
C ASP A 53 -2.33 20.89 2.22
N TRP A 54 -2.23 19.54 2.28
CA TRP A 54 -1.29 18.85 3.16
C TRP A 54 0.17 19.24 2.88
N ALA A 55 0.56 19.32 1.61
CA ALA A 55 1.91 19.69 1.21
C ALA A 55 2.24 21.15 1.57
N ASP A 56 1.28 22.07 1.35
CA ASP A 56 1.44 23.49 1.65
C ASP A 56 1.52 23.74 3.16
N GLU A 57 0.72 23.04 3.96
CA GLU A 57 0.62 23.25 5.41
C GLU A 57 1.68 22.49 6.22
N ASN A 58 2.25 21.41 5.69
CA ASN A 58 3.14 20.50 6.42
C ASN A 58 4.45 20.22 5.64
N SER A 59 5.00 21.25 4.99
CA SER A 59 6.20 21.12 4.13
C SER A 59 7.47 20.59 4.82
N ASP A 60 7.50 20.54 6.16
CA ASP A 60 8.57 19.91 6.94
C ASP A 60 8.51 18.38 6.92
N ILE A 61 7.33 17.81 6.66
CA ILE A 61 7.11 16.36 6.61
C ILE A 61 6.42 15.82 5.36
N VAL A 62 5.77 16.66 4.57
CA VAL A 62 5.05 16.26 3.34
C VAL A 62 5.78 16.78 2.11
N ASP A 63 6.07 15.86 1.19
CA ASP A 63 6.50 16.17 -0.17
C ASP A 63 5.53 15.49 -1.16
N LEU A 64 4.75 16.29 -1.88
CA LEU A 64 3.74 15.80 -2.82
C LEU A 64 4.32 15.70 -4.23
N VAL A 65 4.23 14.51 -4.81
CA VAL A 65 4.63 14.27 -6.21
C VAL A 65 3.55 13.50 -6.95
N SER A 66 3.68 13.47 -8.26
CA SER A 66 2.85 12.66 -9.15
C SER A 66 3.70 11.51 -9.68
N ALA A 67 3.23 10.27 -9.53
CA ALA A 67 3.86 9.10 -10.16
C ALA A 67 3.70 9.10 -11.68
N GLY A 68 2.77 9.89 -12.20
CA GLY A 68 2.45 10.01 -13.62
C GLY A 68 0.99 10.39 -13.81
N LYS A 69 0.44 10.07 -14.97
CA LYS A 69 -0.96 10.39 -15.31
C LYS A 69 -1.76 9.12 -15.58
N SER A 70 -3.04 9.13 -15.21
CA SER A 70 -4.03 8.16 -15.69
C SER A 70 -4.32 8.31 -17.18
N GLU A 71 -5.11 7.39 -17.73
CA GLU A 71 -5.55 7.43 -19.13
C GLU A 71 -6.32 8.72 -19.49
N LEU A 72 -7.08 9.29 -18.56
CA LEU A 72 -7.78 10.57 -18.72
C LEU A 72 -6.94 11.79 -18.30
N GLY A 73 -5.64 11.60 -18.02
CA GLY A 73 -4.71 12.70 -17.75
C GLY A 73 -4.71 13.22 -16.31
N ARG A 74 -5.21 12.44 -15.35
CA ARG A 74 -5.26 12.80 -13.93
C ARG A 74 -3.96 12.40 -13.22
N ASP A 75 -3.47 13.26 -12.34
CA ASP A 75 -2.28 12.94 -11.54
C ASP A 75 -2.49 11.74 -10.63
N LEU A 76 -1.48 10.88 -10.58
CA LEU A 76 -1.39 9.78 -9.64
C LEU A 76 -0.60 10.27 -8.42
N TRP A 77 -1.31 10.88 -7.48
CA TRP A 77 -0.69 11.55 -6.33
C TRP A 77 -0.02 10.55 -5.38
N VAL A 78 1.25 10.81 -5.09
CA VAL A 78 2.03 10.15 -4.05
C VAL A 78 2.39 11.17 -2.98
N VAL A 79 1.86 10.96 -1.79
CA VAL A 79 2.22 11.74 -0.60
C VAL A 79 3.45 11.10 0.01
N ARG A 80 4.61 11.75 -0.09
CA ARG A 80 5.83 11.30 0.58
C ARG A 80 5.90 11.90 1.97
N LEU A 81 6.12 11.07 2.97
CA LEU A 81 6.13 11.44 4.39
C LEU A 81 7.44 11.01 5.04
N SER A 82 8.15 11.97 5.62
CA SER A 82 9.33 11.71 6.44
C SER A 82 9.68 12.95 7.24
N ASP A 83 10.49 12.86 8.29
CA ASP A 83 11.12 14.07 8.85
C ASP A 83 12.21 14.57 7.89
N TRP A 84 11.87 15.51 7.02
CA TRP A 84 12.79 16.03 5.98
C TRP A 84 13.91 16.90 6.55
N SER A 85 13.91 17.19 7.85
CA SER A 85 15.07 17.81 8.51
C SER A 85 16.20 16.81 8.77
N MET A 86 15.93 15.51 8.60
CA MET A 86 16.85 14.41 8.87
C MET A 86 17.14 13.57 7.61
N GLU A 87 18.40 13.55 7.19
CA GLU A 87 18.87 12.69 6.10
C GLU A 87 18.95 11.20 6.50
N THR A 88 19.18 10.92 7.77
CA THR A 88 19.36 9.56 8.33
C THR A 88 18.56 9.41 9.60
N LYS A 89 18.35 8.16 10.04
CA LYS A 89 17.79 7.86 11.37
C LYS A 89 18.63 8.48 12.49
N PRO A 90 18.08 8.58 13.72
CA PRO A 90 18.86 9.02 14.89
C PRO A 90 20.13 8.20 15.17
N ASN A 91 20.17 6.93 14.74
CA ASN A 91 21.32 6.05 14.88
C ASN A 91 22.36 6.16 13.75
N GLY A 92 22.14 7.03 12.75
CA GLY A 92 23.02 7.27 11.62
C GLY A 92 22.89 6.30 10.44
N SER A 93 21.97 5.33 10.49
CA SER A 93 21.65 4.47 9.33
C SER A 93 20.63 5.12 8.40
N SER A 94 20.56 4.66 7.14
CA SER A 94 19.55 5.09 6.17
C SER A 94 18.14 4.79 6.66
N LYS A 95 17.19 5.68 6.38
CA LYS A 95 15.75 5.47 6.65
C LYS A 95 15.23 4.22 5.92
N GLU A 96 14.30 3.50 6.55
CA GLU A 96 13.55 2.46 5.82
C GLU A 96 12.60 3.08 4.80
N ILE A 97 12.40 2.42 3.68
CA ILE A 97 11.45 2.86 2.64
C ILE A 97 10.20 2.00 2.71
N VAL A 98 9.04 2.64 2.89
CA VAL A 98 7.74 1.96 2.91
C VAL A 98 6.88 2.51 1.78
N TYR A 99 6.38 1.63 0.92
CA TYR A 99 5.44 1.98 -0.13
C TYR A 99 4.05 1.45 0.20
N ILE A 100 3.06 2.33 0.19
CA ILE A 100 1.65 2.00 0.40
C ILE A 100 0.88 2.49 -0.81
N ASP A 101 0.02 1.65 -1.37
CA ASP A 101 -0.93 2.09 -2.37
C ASP A 101 -2.36 1.64 -2.09
N GLY A 102 -3.29 2.36 -2.72
CA GLY A 102 -4.71 2.04 -2.72
C GLY A 102 -5.34 2.35 -4.07
N GLY A 103 -6.53 1.79 -4.27
CA GLY A 103 -7.38 2.15 -5.41
C GLY A 103 -6.93 1.57 -6.75
N HIS A 104 -6.24 0.43 -6.79
CA HIS A 104 -6.08 -0.35 -8.03
C HIS A 104 -7.42 -0.67 -8.68
N HIS A 105 -8.40 -1.03 -7.85
CA HIS A 105 -9.78 -1.18 -8.27
C HIS A 105 -10.56 0.08 -7.91
N GLY A 106 -11.08 0.80 -8.90
CA GLY A 106 -11.69 2.12 -8.68
C GLY A 106 -12.92 2.08 -7.75
N ASN A 107 -13.69 1.00 -7.77
CA ASN A 107 -14.86 0.83 -6.91
C ASN A 107 -14.57 0.25 -5.51
N GLU A 108 -13.30 0.04 -5.16
CA GLU A 108 -12.89 -0.40 -3.83
C GLU A 108 -12.56 0.81 -2.94
N TYR A 109 -13.55 1.69 -2.71
CA TYR A 109 -13.34 2.99 -2.04
C TYR A 109 -12.67 2.90 -0.67
N LEU A 110 -12.95 1.85 0.10
CA LEU A 110 -12.30 1.65 1.40
C LEU A 110 -10.79 1.39 1.27
N GLY A 111 -10.30 0.86 0.15
CA GLY A 111 -8.87 0.63 -0.09
C GLY A 111 -8.15 1.94 -0.34
N THR A 112 -8.72 2.78 -1.21
CA THR A 112 -8.31 4.17 -1.41
C THR A 112 -8.35 4.96 -0.09
N ALA A 113 -9.44 4.84 0.68
CA ALA A 113 -9.61 5.54 1.94
C ALA A 113 -8.60 5.08 3.00
N LEU A 114 -8.21 3.81 3.03
CA LEU A 114 -7.18 3.31 3.96
C LEU A 114 -5.79 3.87 3.65
N ALA A 115 -5.42 3.99 2.37
CA ALA A 115 -4.19 4.65 1.97
C ALA A 115 -4.22 6.14 2.38
N TRP A 116 -5.32 6.84 2.08
CA TRP A 116 -5.53 8.24 2.47
C TRP A 116 -5.50 8.45 4.00
N LEU A 117 -6.24 7.63 4.76
CA LEU A 117 -6.30 7.70 6.23
C LEU A 117 -4.93 7.44 6.85
N SER A 118 -4.13 6.55 6.25
CA SER A 118 -2.77 6.26 6.71
C SER A 118 -1.89 7.50 6.59
N ALA A 119 -1.88 8.17 5.43
CA ALA A 119 -1.15 9.43 5.25
C ALA A 119 -1.64 10.52 6.22
N LYS A 120 -2.96 10.70 6.31
CA LYS A 120 -3.59 11.69 7.21
C LYS A 120 -3.27 11.45 8.68
N TRP A 121 -3.22 10.19 9.11
CA TRP A 121 -2.91 9.83 10.49
C TRP A 121 -1.48 10.23 10.86
N TYR A 122 -0.49 10.00 10.00
CA TYR A 122 0.89 10.41 10.25
C TYR A 122 1.06 11.93 10.27
N ILE A 123 0.40 12.66 9.36
CA ILE A 123 0.42 14.13 9.34
C ILE A 123 -0.18 14.70 10.62
N ASN A 124 -1.39 14.25 10.99
CA ASN A 124 -2.04 14.70 12.22
C ASN A 124 -1.24 14.32 13.46
N GLY A 125 -0.72 13.09 13.50
CA GLY A 125 0.09 12.59 14.59
C GLY A 125 1.37 13.41 14.79
N TRP A 126 2.04 13.81 13.70
CA TRP A 126 3.19 14.71 13.77
C TRP A 126 2.81 16.05 14.40
N ASN A 127 1.77 16.69 13.88
CA ASN A 127 1.29 17.99 14.36
C ASN A 127 0.83 17.99 15.82
N ASP A 128 0.24 16.88 16.26
CA ASP A 128 -0.25 16.69 17.63
C ASP A 128 0.86 16.28 18.61
N GLY A 129 2.10 16.07 18.15
CA GLY A 129 3.21 15.61 18.98
C GLY A 129 3.10 14.14 19.40
N ASN A 130 2.41 13.32 18.61
CA ASN A 130 2.26 11.89 18.86
C ASN A 130 3.61 11.17 18.68
N GLU A 131 4.10 10.55 19.75
CA GLU A 131 5.42 9.90 19.79
C GLU A 131 5.55 8.76 18.76
N GLU A 132 4.47 8.04 18.45
CA GLU A 132 4.47 6.96 17.47
C GLU A 132 4.64 7.51 16.05
N ALA A 133 3.83 8.50 15.67
CA ALA A 133 3.94 9.13 14.36
C ALA A 133 5.31 9.78 14.16
N ILE A 134 5.81 10.51 15.16
CA ILE A 134 7.15 11.12 15.14
C ILE A 134 8.23 10.05 14.97
N SER A 135 8.18 8.98 15.77
CA SER A 135 9.14 7.89 15.68
C SER A 135 9.14 7.24 14.30
N VAL A 136 7.97 7.01 13.70
CA VAL A 136 7.88 6.46 12.34
C VAL A 136 8.52 7.42 11.34
N LEU A 137 8.14 8.70 11.30
CA LEU A 137 8.64 9.66 10.31
C LEU A 137 10.14 9.97 10.47
N GLN A 138 10.70 9.85 11.68
CA GLN A 138 12.14 9.99 11.91
C GLN A 138 12.95 8.79 11.42
N ASN A 139 12.33 7.60 11.32
CA ASN A 139 13.01 6.37 10.92
C ASN A 139 12.71 5.93 9.49
N ASN A 140 11.62 6.41 8.88
CA ASN A 140 11.10 5.91 7.61
C ASN A 140 10.86 7.05 6.61
N GLU A 141 10.94 6.72 5.32
CA GLU A 141 10.34 7.47 4.21
C GLU A 141 9.12 6.67 3.73
N LEU A 142 7.92 7.22 3.94
CA LEU A 142 6.67 6.61 3.49
C LEU A 142 6.28 7.22 2.15
N HIS A 143 5.99 6.38 1.16
CA HIS A 143 5.46 6.79 -0.13
C HIS A 143 4.04 6.24 -0.24
N VAL A 144 3.05 7.13 -0.17
CA VAL A 144 1.63 6.74 -0.16
C VAL A 144 0.97 7.16 -1.46
N LEU A 145 0.79 6.24 -2.40
CA LEU A 145 -0.01 6.46 -3.60
C LEU A 145 -1.48 6.22 -3.26
N ILE A 146 -2.25 7.30 -3.12
CA ILE A 146 -3.60 7.20 -2.52
C ILE A 146 -4.61 6.54 -3.47
N MET A 147 -4.57 6.89 -4.76
CA MET A 147 -5.57 6.48 -5.75
C MET A 147 -4.90 6.14 -7.08
N LEU A 148 -4.63 4.85 -7.31
CA LEU A 148 -3.99 4.39 -8.55
C LEU A 148 -4.92 4.49 -9.77
N ASN A 149 -6.20 4.20 -9.60
CA ASN A 149 -7.21 4.23 -10.66
C ASN A 149 -8.20 5.40 -10.46
N PRO A 150 -7.77 6.66 -10.62
CA PRO A 150 -8.68 7.79 -10.42
C PRO A 150 -9.80 7.82 -11.45
N ASP A 151 -9.54 7.34 -12.67
CA ASP A 151 -10.50 7.31 -13.76
C ASP A 151 -11.66 6.37 -13.45
N GLY A 152 -11.35 5.14 -13.00
CA GLY A 152 -12.34 4.17 -12.57
C GLY A 152 -13.01 4.53 -11.25
N ASN A 153 -12.29 5.17 -10.31
CA ASN A 153 -12.84 5.62 -9.03
C ASN A 153 -14.02 6.58 -9.23
N ASP A 154 -13.83 7.64 -10.01
CA ASP A 154 -14.87 8.67 -10.20
C ASP A 154 -16.13 8.17 -10.93
N ILE A 155 -16.07 7.00 -11.57
CA ILE A 155 -17.21 6.39 -12.27
C ILE A 155 -17.66 5.06 -11.67
N ASP A 156 -17.18 4.70 -10.48
CA ASP A 156 -17.54 3.48 -9.74
C ASP A 156 -17.26 2.17 -10.50
N THR A 157 -16.12 2.08 -11.20
CA THR A 157 -15.71 0.86 -11.90
C THR A 157 -14.54 0.17 -11.22
N ARG A 158 -14.59 -1.17 -11.19
CA ARG A 158 -13.44 -1.99 -10.75
C ARG A 158 -12.22 -1.77 -11.65
N TRP A 159 -12.45 -1.78 -12.95
CA TRP A 159 -11.41 -1.64 -13.97
C TRP A 159 -11.06 -0.18 -14.20
N ASN A 160 -9.94 0.08 -14.89
CA ASN A 160 -9.66 1.42 -15.40
C ASN A 160 -10.59 1.78 -16.57
N ILE A 161 -10.41 2.98 -17.14
CA ILE A 161 -11.28 3.46 -18.23
C ILE A 161 -11.26 2.55 -19.47
N ASN A 162 -10.15 1.84 -19.72
CA ASN A 162 -9.97 0.89 -20.82
C ASN A 162 -10.56 -0.51 -20.52
N GLN A 163 -11.22 -0.70 -19.38
CA GLN A 163 -11.74 -2.01 -18.92
C GLN A 163 -10.62 -3.04 -18.68
N VAL A 164 -9.47 -2.59 -18.19
CA VAL A 164 -8.36 -3.45 -17.78
C VAL A 164 -8.29 -3.55 -16.26
N ASP A 165 -8.02 -4.76 -15.77
CA ASP A 165 -7.75 -4.99 -14.34
C ASP A 165 -6.31 -4.59 -14.05
N LEU A 166 -6.13 -3.44 -13.40
CA LEU A 166 -4.81 -2.90 -13.09
C LEU A 166 -3.98 -3.87 -12.24
N ASN A 167 -4.62 -4.63 -11.34
CA ASN A 167 -3.94 -5.64 -10.51
C ASN A 167 -3.66 -6.95 -11.28
N ARG A 168 -3.81 -6.93 -12.61
CA ARG A 168 -3.43 -8.00 -13.54
C ARG A 168 -2.55 -7.51 -14.68
N ASN A 169 -2.23 -6.22 -14.69
CA ASN A 169 -1.46 -5.56 -15.73
C ASN A 169 0.04 -5.41 -15.38
N TYR A 170 0.50 -5.87 -14.22
CA TYR A 170 1.92 -5.94 -13.88
C TYR A 170 2.63 -7.11 -14.59
N ASP A 171 3.97 -7.06 -14.72
CA ASP A 171 4.77 -8.04 -15.46
C ASP A 171 4.96 -9.41 -14.78
N HIS A 172 4.67 -9.49 -13.48
CA HIS A 172 4.81 -10.72 -12.71
C HIS A 172 3.83 -11.81 -13.17
N TYR A 173 4.34 -12.84 -13.87
CA TYR A 173 3.54 -13.91 -14.48
C TYR A 173 2.38 -13.38 -15.34
N TRP A 174 2.61 -12.28 -16.06
CA TRP A 174 1.58 -11.61 -16.86
C TRP A 174 0.87 -12.57 -17.83
N ASN A 175 -0.46 -12.50 -17.85
CA ASN A 175 -1.34 -13.27 -18.73
C ASN A 175 -1.15 -14.81 -18.68
N THR A 176 -0.68 -15.34 -17.55
CA THR A 176 -0.65 -16.79 -17.30
C THR A 176 -1.99 -17.35 -16.84
N CYS A 177 -2.95 -16.48 -16.47
CA CYS A 177 -4.30 -16.84 -16.04
C CYS A 177 -5.36 -16.25 -17.01
N PRO A 178 -6.14 -17.08 -17.73
CA PRO A 178 -6.99 -16.63 -18.84
C PRO A 178 -8.21 -15.79 -18.44
N THR A 179 -8.52 -15.64 -17.15
CA THR A 179 -9.76 -15.00 -16.68
C THR A 179 -9.58 -13.57 -16.12
N THR A 180 -8.47 -12.90 -16.44
CA THR A 180 -8.00 -11.75 -15.65
C THR A 180 -7.95 -10.38 -16.34
N GLN A 181 -8.53 -10.22 -17.53
CA GLN A 181 -8.53 -8.95 -18.31
C GLN A 181 -7.23 -8.13 -18.18
N PRO A 182 -6.04 -8.72 -18.49
CA PRO A 182 -4.75 -8.20 -18.07
C PRO A 182 -4.18 -7.06 -18.94
N GLY A 183 -4.98 -6.51 -19.87
CA GLY A 183 -4.52 -5.54 -20.87
C GLY A 183 -3.84 -6.16 -22.09
N SER A 184 -3.20 -5.33 -22.91
CA SER A 184 -2.60 -5.74 -24.20
C SER A 184 -1.14 -6.22 -24.08
N SER A 185 -0.45 -5.78 -23.03
CA SER A 185 0.87 -6.23 -22.58
C SER A 185 1.00 -5.97 -21.08
N ALA A 186 2.06 -6.47 -20.44
CA ALA A 186 2.44 -5.96 -19.13
C ALA A 186 2.66 -4.43 -19.22
N PHE A 187 2.21 -3.71 -18.21
CA PHE A 187 2.22 -2.26 -18.09
C PHE A 187 1.61 -1.53 -19.30
N SER A 188 0.57 -2.12 -19.91
CA SER A 188 -0.11 -1.47 -21.05
C SER A 188 -0.95 -0.26 -20.63
N GLU A 189 -1.38 -0.20 -19.37
CA GLU A 189 -2.20 0.90 -18.87
C GLU A 189 -1.32 2.02 -18.29
N ALA A 190 -1.69 3.26 -18.54
CA ALA A 190 -0.95 4.43 -18.09
C ALA A 190 -0.72 4.42 -16.56
N GLU A 191 -1.71 3.97 -15.79
CA GLU A 191 -1.65 3.92 -14.33
C GLU A 191 -0.56 2.98 -13.81
N THR A 192 -0.52 1.74 -14.30
CA THR A 192 0.44 0.72 -13.84
C THR A 192 1.84 1.00 -14.38
N ALA A 193 1.95 1.52 -15.60
CA ALA A 193 3.22 1.96 -16.18
C ALA A 193 3.84 3.12 -15.37
N ALA A 194 3.02 4.12 -15.00
CA ALA A 194 3.45 5.23 -14.15
C ALA A 194 3.87 4.76 -12.76
N ASN A 195 3.06 3.91 -12.12
CA ASN A 195 3.38 3.34 -10.81
C ASN A 195 4.67 2.52 -10.83
N ALA A 196 4.88 1.69 -11.86
CA ALA A 196 6.12 0.92 -12.01
C ALA A 196 7.34 1.83 -12.22
N ALA A 197 7.23 2.85 -13.07
CA ALA A 197 8.29 3.82 -13.29
C ALA A 197 8.64 4.61 -12.02
N TYR A 198 7.62 4.98 -11.22
CA TYR A 198 7.82 5.62 -9.92
C TYR A 198 8.56 4.68 -8.96
N ILE A 199 8.14 3.41 -8.88
CA ILE A 199 8.76 2.41 -8.03
C ILE A 199 10.24 2.21 -8.40
N ASP A 200 10.53 2.05 -9.69
CA ASP A 200 11.90 1.90 -10.20
C ASP A 200 12.78 3.14 -9.97
N ALA A 201 12.19 4.33 -9.83
CA ALA A 201 12.92 5.57 -9.64
C ALA A 201 13.15 5.93 -8.17
N HIS A 202 12.23 5.54 -7.28
CA HIS A 202 12.17 6.09 -5.92
C HIS A 202 12.12 5.03 -4.81
N VAL A 203 11.62 3.83 -5.07
CA VAL A 203 11.40 2.82 -4.02
C VAL A 203 11.96 1.44 -4.38
N THR A 204 13.06 1.40 -5.13
CA THR A 204 13.74 0.14 -5.51
C THR A 204 14.24 -0.69 -4.34
N ASP A 205 14.55 -0.02 -3.23
CA ASP A 205 15.03 -0.63 -1.99
C ASP A 205 13.95 -0.62 -0.90
N ALA A 206 12.67 -0.67 -1.28
CA ALA A 206 11.56 -0.72 -0.32
C ALA A 206 11.69 -1.89 0.65
N ASP A 207 11.63 -1.60 1.95
CA ASP A 207 11.61 -2.59 3.02
C ASP A 207 10.21 -3.20 3.21
N LEU A 208 9.17 -2.47 2.79
CA LEU A 208 7.78 -2.89 2.86
C LEU A 208 6.97 -2.32 1.70
N TYR A 209 6.20 -3.19 1.04
CA TYR A 209 5.19 -2.82 0.05
C TYR A 209 3.82 -3.34 0.51
N VAL A 210 2.84 -2.43 0.63
CA VAL A 210 1.47 -2.77 1.02
C VAL A 210 0.49 -2.22 -0.02
N THR A 211 -0.34 -3.09 -0.56
CA THR A 211 -1.44 -2.71 -1.46
C THR A 211 -2.78 -2.93 -0.78
N MET A 212 -3.60 -1.87 -0.74
CA MET A 212 -4.87 -1.84 0.00
C MET A 212 -6.05 -2.16 -0.90
N HIS A 213 -6.72 -3.27 -0.59
CA HIS A 213 -7.89 -3.79 -1.31
C HIS A 213 -9.07 -4.02 -0.36
N THR A 214 -10.28 -4.17 -0.92
CA THR A 214 -11.50 -4.38 -0.11
C THR A 214 -12.36 -5.52 -0.65
N GLY A 215 -13.28 -6.02 0.19
CA GLY A 215 -14.23 -7.08 -0.15
C GLY A 215 -14.02 -8.39 0.62
N VAL A 216 -12.87 -8.57 1.26
CA VAL A 216 -12.54 -9.75 2.09
C VAL A 216 -11.68 -9.35 3.29
N TRP A 217 -11.77 -10.10 4.39
CA TRP A 217 -10.98 -9.89 5.61
C TRP A 217 -9.74 -10.79 5.63
N ILE A 218 -8.72 -10.43 4.86
CA ILE A 218 -7.49 -11.22 4.71
C ILE A 218 -6.26 -10.31 4.60
N ILE A 219 -5.11 -10.85 4.98
CA ILE A 219 -3.79 -10.33 4.60
C ILE A 219 -3.14 -11.41 3.74
N LEU A 220 -2.68 -11.01 2.55
CA LEU A 220 -1.98 -11.90 1.62
C LEU A 220 -0.50 -11.48 1.54
N TYR A 221 0.35 -12.45 1.28
CA TYR A 221 1.76 -12.26 0.97
C TYR A 221 2.14 -13.22 -0.18
N PRO A 222 3.19 -12.92 -0.95
CA PRO A 222 3.65 -13.77 -2.06
C PRO A 222 4.01 -15.21 -1.67
#